data_AF-A0A024VUY9-F1
#
_entry.id   AF-A0A024VUY9-F1
#
_cell.length_a   1.000
_cell.length_b   1.000
_cell.length_c   1.000
_cell.angle_alpha   90.00
_cell.angle_beta   90.00
_cell.angle_gamma   90.00
#
_symmetry.space_group_name_H-M   'P 1'
#
loop_
_entity.id
_entity.type
_entity.pdbx_description
1 polymer ?
#
loop_
_entity_poly.entity_id
_entity_poly.type
_entity_poly.pdbx_seq_one_letter_code
_entity_poly.pdbx_strand_id
1 'polypeptide(L)'
;MKSVKENFDRRTSQRFEEYDERMNEKRQKSKEQRDKNVQKIIEKDKIEKSLTEKVEKGCLRCGCGLGGVAASVGIFGAIAVGELKKAATAAAIEEAIAAGTKVTIETAITELKELTYIYGLIGDKLKDILGTISNFITQTPMFQAVYGACQEACDSVTIGNGGGKEVYCSILQEKQREVFTKLGQAGAKAITAGNIEKTSVQTVALEKIDTTFLNYSTPITASVIAMLIIVLIMVIIYLILRYRRKKKMKKKLQYTELLKE
;
A
#
# COMPACT_ATOMS: atom_id res chain seq x y z
N MET A 1 79.95 61.20 -54.04
CA MET A 1 79.78 60.34 -52.84
C MET A 1 78.66 60.81 -51.90
N LYS A 2 78.39 62.12 -51.74
CA LYS A 2 77.28 62.63 -50.90
C LYS A 2 75.86 62.20 -51.35
N SER A 3 75.56 62.25 -52.65
CA SER A 3 74.23 61.91 -53.19
C SER A 3 73.82 60.44 -53.05
N VAL A 4 74.79 59.53 -52.93
CA VAL A 4 74.52 58.09 -52.71
C VAL A 4 74.15 57.82 -51.25
N LYS A 5 74.77 58.57 -50.32
CA LYS A 5 74.50 58.46 -48.88
C LYS A 5 73.09 58.95 -48.53
N GLU A 6 72.69 60.12 -49.04
CA GLU A 6 71.33 60.65 -48.84
C GLU A 6 70.23 59.74 -49.40
N ASN A 7 70.48 59.10 -50.56
CA ASN A 7 69.53 58.13 -51.12
C ASN A 7 69.42 56.84 -50.27
N PHE A 8 70.53 56.42 -49.65
CA PHE A 8 70.52 55.27 -48.75
C PHE A 8 69.78 55.60 -47.46
N ASP A 9 70.07 56.74 -46.83
CA ASP A 9 69.38 57.19 -45.61
C ASP A 9 67.88 57.36 -45.85
N ARG A 10 67.48 57.95 -46.98
CA ARG A 10 66.06 58.09 -47.34
C ARG A 10 65.35 56.76 -47.53
N ARG A 11 65.99 55.80 -48.22
CA ARG A 11 65.43 54.44 -48.40
C ARG A 11 65.39 53.65 -47.09
N THR A 12 66.35 53.88 -46.21
CA THR A 12 66.40 53.20 -44.91
C THR A 12 65.31 53.73 -43.99
N SER A 13 65.08 55.05 -43.98
CA SER A 13 64.00 55.70 -43.22
C SER A 13 62.62 55.19 -43.65
N GLN A 14 62.35 55.09 -44.96
CA GLN A 14 61.09 54.54 -45.47
C GLN A 14 60.86 53.09 -45.04
N ARG A 15 61.89 52.24 -45.06
CA ARG A 15 61.76 50.86 -44.58
C ARG A 15 61.49 50.75 -43.09
N PHE A 16 62.04 51.67 -42.29
CA PHE A 16 61.77 51.72 -40.85
C PHE A 16 60.33 52.13 -40.58
N GLU A 17 59.81 53.15 -41.26
CA GLU A 17 58.37 53.51 -41.20
C GLU A 17 57.46 52.35 -41.61
N GLU A 18 57.72 51.70 -42.76
CA GLU A 18 56.94 50.52 -43.21
C GLU A 18 57.05 49.32 -42.26
N TYR A 19 58.16 49.19 -41.52
CA TYR A 19 58.34 48.14 -40.52
C TYR A 19 57.55 48.44 -39.25
N ASP A 20 57.59 49.68 -38.78
CA ASP A 20 56.84 50.13 -37.60
C ASP A 20 55.32 50.09 -37.85
N GLU A 21 54.85 50.49 -39.03
CA GLU A 21 53.44 50.39 -39.40
C GLU A 21 52.94 48.94 -39.40
N ARG A 22 53.69 48.01 -40.00
CA ARG A 22 53.36 46.56 -39.97
C ARG A 22 53.41 45.98 -38.57
N MET A 23 54.36 46.42 -37.74
CA MET A 23 54.48 45.97 -36.35
C MET A 23 53.31 46.46 -35.50
N ASN A 24 52.89 47.70 -35.70
CA ASN A 24 51.71 48.26 -35.04
C ASN A 24 50.43 47.54 -35.46
N GLU A 25 50.20 47.29 -36.76
CA GLU A 25 49.05 46.50 -37.22
C GLU A 25 48.99 45.10 -36.58
N LYS A 26 50.11 44.38 -36.54
CA LYS A 26 50.17 43.04 -35.94
C LYS A 26 49.89 43.06 -34.44
N ARG A 27 50.37 44.07 -33.71
CA ARG A 27 50.07 44.27 -32.29
C ARG A 27 48.59 44.58 -32.07
N GLN A 28 47.97 45.37 -32.95
CA GLN A 28 46.56 45.71 -32.90
C GLN A 28 45.67 44.48 -33.13
N LYS A 29 45.94 43.70 -34.19
CA LYS A 29 45.24 42.44 -34.49
C LYS A 29 45.33 41.44 -33.34
N SER A 30 46.49 41.32 -32.70
CA SER A 30 46.69 40.41 -31.56
C SER A 30 45.95 40.85 -30.29
N LYS A 31 45.80 42.17 -30.06
CA LYS A 31 44.97 42.71 -28.98
C LYS A 31 43.49 42.43 -29.24
N GLU A 32 42.99 42.74 -30.43
CA GLU A 32 41.59 42.45 -30.80
C GLU A 32 41.25 40.96 -30.72
N GLN A 33 42.16 40.08 -31.15
CA GLN A 33 41.95 38.63 -31.06
C GLN A 33 41.84 38.16 -29.60
N ARG A 34 42.66 38.72 -28.70
CA ARG A 34 42.59 38.44 -27.26
C ARG A 34 41.29 38.95 -26.67
N ASP A 35 40.90 40.19 -26.97
CA ASP A 35 39.67 40.79 -26.42
C ASP A 35 38.43 40.02 -26.89
N LYS A 36 38.37 39.60 -28.15
CA LYS A 36 37.31 38.71 -28.68
C LYS A 36 37.26 37.37 -27.96
N ASN A 37 38.41 36.74 -27.70
CA ASN A 37 38.47 35.46 -27.00
C ASN A 37 38.06 35.60 -25.52
N VAL A 38 38.48 36.68 -24.86
CA VAL A 38 38.08 36.99 -23.48
C VAL A 38 36.57 37.24 -23.40
N GLN A 39 35.98 38.02 -24.30
CA GLN A 39 34.52 38.21 -24.36
C GLN A 39 33.77 36.88 -24.54
N LYS A 40 34.21 36.01 -25.46
CA LYS A 40 33.59 34.68 -25.65
C LYS A 40 33.65 33.82 -24.39
N ILE A 41 34.73 33.87 -23.63
CA ILE A 41 34.88 33.11 -22.38
C ILE A 41 33.93 33.66 -21.31
N ILE A 42 33.85 34.99 -21.17
CA ILE A 42 32.96 35.65 -20.21
C ILE A 42 31.49 35.33 -20.52
N GLU A 43 31.08 35.42 -21.79
CA GLU A 43 29.71 35.10 -22.22
C GLU A 43 29.36 33.63 -21.95
N LYS A 44 30.26 32.69 -22.27
CA LYS A 44 30.06 31.27 -21.94
C LYS A 44 29.94 31.01 -20.45
N ASP A 45 30.80 31.61 -19.63
CA ASP A 45 30.77 31.44 -18.16
C ASP A 45 29.45 32.02 -17.60
N LYS A 46 28.95 33.14 -18.14
CA LYS A 46 27.67 33.76 -17.76
C LYS A 46 26.47 32.87 -18.10
N ILE A 47 26.45 32.25 -19.29
CA ILE A 47 25.40 31.31 -19.70
C ILE A 47 25.43 30.06 -18.81
N GLU A 48 26.61 29.45 -18.61
CA GLU A 48 26.76 28.28 -17.72
C GLU A 48 26.26 28.59 -16.30
N LYS A 49 26.62 29.76 -15.74
CA LYS A 49 26.19 30.19 -14.40
C LYS A 49 24.66 30.33 -14.31
N SER A 50 24.04 30.99 -15.30
CA SER A 50 22.59 31.20 -15.34
C SER A 50 21.80 29.89 -15.51
N LEU A 51 22.31 28.94 -16.29
CA LEU A 51 21.71 27.62 -16.45
C LEU A 51 21.81 26.81 -15.16
N THR A 52 22.97 26.83 -14.49
CA THR A 52 23.13 26.13 -13.22
C THR A 52 22.25 26.68 -12.10
N GLU A 53 22.07 28.00 -12.02
CA GLU A 53 21.26 28.64 -11.00
C GLU A 53 19.75 28.36 -11.19
N LYS A 54 19.29 28.28 -12.45
CA LYS A 54 17.93 27.86 -12.80
C LYS A 54 17.69 26.39 -12.47
N VAL A 55 18.65 25.52 -12.77
CA VAL A 55 18.57 24.09 -12.45
C VAL A 55 18.59 23.86 -10.94
N GLU A 56 19.39 24.59 -10.17
CA GLU A 56 19.39 24.53 -8.70
C GLU A 56 18.07 25.02 -8.09
N LYS A 57 17.54 26.17 -8.53
CA LYS A 57 16.21 26.65 -8.07
C LYS A 57 15.07 25.70 -8.46
N GLY A 58 15.13 25.10 -9.64
CA GLY A 58 14.17 24.10 -10.09
C GLY A 58 14.24 22.81 -9.25
N CYS A 59 15.44 22.33 -8.96
CA CYS A 59 15.66 21.13 -8.15
C CYS A 59 15.28 21.35 -6.67
N LEU A 60 15.51 22.54 -6.11
CA LEU A 60 15.07 22.87 -4.74
C LEU A 60 13.54 22.93 -4.62
N ARG A 61 12.85 23.51 -5.61
CA ARG A 61 11.37 23.54 -5.64
C ARG A 61 10.78 22.14 -5.80
N CYS A 62 11.40 21.29 -6.61
CA CYS A 62 10.96 19.91 -6.80
C CYS A 62 11.21 19.05 -5.54
N GLY A 63 12.36 19.25 -4.87
CA GLY A 63 12.70 18.55 -3.62
C GLY A 63 11.77 18.88 -2.45
N CYS A 64 11.34 20.13 -2.29
CA CYS A 64 10.37 20.51 -1.26
C CYS A 64 8.94 19.99 -1.56
N GLY A 65 8.55 19.89 -2.84
CA GLY A 65 7.25 19.34 -3.23
C GLY A 65 7.16 17.82 -3.07
N LEU A 66 8.22 17.09 -3.44
CA LEU A 66 8.29 15.64 -3.29
C LEU A 66 8.44 15.18 -1.83
N GLY A 67 9.12 15.95 -0.98
CA GLY A 67 9.27 15.64 0.44
C GLY A 67 7.97 15.70 1.25
N GLY A 68 7.04 16.60 0.90
CA GLY A 68 5.74 16.74 1.59
C GLY A 68 4.68 15.73 1.13
N VAL A 69 4.66 15.39 -0.16
CA VAL A 69 3.68 14.45 -0.73
C VAL A 69 4.04 13.00 -0.41
N ALA A 70 5.33 12.64 -0.38
CA ALA A 70 5.75 11.28 -0.03
C ALA A 70 5.41 10.89 1.43
N ALA A 71 5.56 11.82 2.37
CA ALA A 71 5.25 11.57 3.79
C ALA A 71 3.74 11.46 4.05
N SER A 72 2.92 12.27 3.36
CA SER A 72 1.47 12.25 3.53
C SER A 72 0.83 11.03 2.85
N VAL A 73 1.16 10.74 1.59
CA VAL A 73 0.55 9.61 0.85
C VAL A 73 0.94 8.25 1.47
N GLY A 74 2.15 8.11 2.03
CA GLY A 74 2.59 6.89 2.70
C GLY A 74 1.85 6.60 4.01
N ILE A 75 1.58 7.62 4.83
CA ILE A 75 0.93 7.45 6.14
C ILE A 75 -0.59 7.33 5.99
N PHE A 76 -1.23 8.20 5.19
CA PHE A 76 -2.68 8.15 4.98
C PHE A 76 -3.10 6.90 4.20
N GLY A 77 -2.29 6.45 3.23
CA GLY A 77 -2.55 5.21 2.49
C GLY A 77 -2.51 3.97 3.38
N ALA A 78 -1.51 3.85 4.27
CA ALA A 78 -1.38 2.72 5.18
C ALA A 78 -2.50 2.65 6.23
N ILE A 79 -2.93 3.79 6.78
CA ILE A 79 -4.02 3.86 7.76
C ILE A 79 -5.36 3.47 7.13
N ALA A 80 -5.70 4.06 5.97
CA ALA A 80 -6.96 3.78 5.28
C ALA A 80 -7.07 2.30 4.86
N VAL A 81 -5.97 1.73 4.37
CA VAL A 81 -5.88 0.31 4.02
C VAL A 81 -6.07 -0.60 5.24
N GLY A 82 -5.49 -0.24 6.38
CA GLY A 82 -5.64 -0.99 7.63
C GLY A 82 -7.08 -1.03 8.13
N GLU A 83 -7.79 0.10 8.02
CA GLU A 83 -9.22 0.18 8.36
C GLU A 83 -10.10 -0.61 7.40
N LEU A 84 -9.82 -0.54 6.09
CA LEU A 84 -10.53 -1.34 5.09
C LEU A 84 -10.32 -2.84 5.31
N LYS A 85 -9.09 -3.28 5.64
CA LYS A 85 -8.82 -4.69 5.96
C LYS A 85 -9.61 -5.13 7.19
N LYS A 86 -9.67 -4.30 8.25
CA LYS A 86 -10.47 -4.59 9.45
C LYS A 86 -11.96 -4.71 9.13
N ALA A 87 -12.51 -3.77 8.36
CA ALA A 87 -13.92 -3.80 7.95
C ALA A 87 -14.24 -5.05 7.10
N ALA A 88 -13.37 -5.39 6.15
CA ALA A 88 -13.53 -6.59 5.33
C ALA A 88 -13.46 -7.88 6.18
N THR A 89 -12.54 -7.96 7.14
CA THR A 89 -12.45 -9.12 8.05
C THR A 89 -13.67 -9.24 8.96
N ALA A 90 -14.25 -8.12 9.40
CA ALA A 90 -15.46 -8.13 10.21
C ALA A 90 -16.65 -8.66 9.41
N ALA A 91 -16.85 -8.17 8.18
CA ALA A 91 -17.90 -8.65 7.29
C ALA A 91 -17.75 -10.15 6.96
N ALA A 92 -16.51 -10.61 6.72
CA ALA A 92 -16.23 -12.03 6.48
C ALA A 92 -16.57 -12.93 7.69
N ILE A 93 -16.31 -12.44 8.91
CA ILE A 93 -16.67 -13.17 10.13
C ILE A 93 -18.19 -13.22 10.30
N GLU A 94 -18.92 -12.14 10.02
CA GLU A 94 -20.38 -12.12 10.08
C GLU A 94 -21.01 -13.11 9.07
N GLU A 95 -20.52 -13.13 7.84
CA GLU A 95 -20.97 -14.08 6.81
C GLU A 95 -20.68 -15.54 7.21
N ALA A 96 -19.48 -15.81 7.75
CA ALA A 96 -19.11 -17.14 8.24
C ALA A 96 -19.98 -17.60 9.42
N ILE A 97 -20.32 -16.70 10.34
CA ILE A 97 -21.24 -16.99 11.44
C ILE A 97 -22.63 -17.32 10.89
N ALA A 98 -23.15 -16.54 9.93
CA ALA A 98 -24.46 -16.78 9.32
C ALA A 98 -24.52 -18.12 8.54
N ALA A 99 -23.44 -18.49 7.84
CA ALA A 99 -23.35 -19.79 7.17
C ALA A 99 -23.32 -20.94 8.19
N GLY A 100 -22.50 -20.82 9.24
CA GLY A 100 -22.40 -21.82 10.29
C GLY A 100 -23.70 -22.03 11.07
N THR A 101 -24.42 -20.95 11.40
CA THR A 101 -25.72 -21.04 12.09
C THR A 101 -26.78 -21.72 11.22
N LYS A 102 -26.81 -21.44 9.91
CA LYS A 102 -27.69 -22.11 8.97
C LYS A 102 -27.49 -23.62 8.98
N VAL A 103 -26.24 -24.07 8.81
CA VAL A 103 -25.90 -25.51 8.83
C VAL A 103 -26.21 -26.15 10.18
N THR A 104 -25.99 -25.41 11.28
CA THR A 104 -26.34 -25.88 12.63
C THR A 104 -27.84 -26.16 12.75
N ILE A 105 -28.69 -25.23 12.31
CA ILE A 105 -30.15 -25.39 12.37
C ILE A 105 -30.60 -26.56 11.50
N GLU A 106 -30.11 -26.65 10.26
CA GLU A 106 -30.48 -27.73 9.34
C GLU A 106 -30.10 -29.12 9.90
N THR A 107 -28.89 -29.25 10.44
CA THR A 107 -28.39 -30.49 11.05
C THR A 107 -29.15 -30.83 12.34
N ALA A 108 -29.46 -29.83 13.17
CA ALA A 108 -30.26 -30.02 14.37
C ALA A 108 -31.67 -30.54 14.04
N ILE A 109 -32.31 -29.99 13.02
CA ILE A 109 -33.62 -30.44 12.56
C ILE A 109 -33.56 -31.90 12.09
N THR A 110 -32.54 -32.27 11.31
CA THR A 110 -32.40 -33.67 10.83
C THR A 110 -32.19 -34.65 11.98
N GLU A 111 -31.29 -34.34 12.92
CA GLU A 111 -30.99 -35.24 14.06
C GLU A 111 -32.19 -35.35 15.03
N LEU A 112 -32.96 -34.28 15.21
CA LEU A 112 -34.14 -34.30 16.09
C LEU A 112 -35.37 -34.94 15.45
N LYS A 113 -35.47 -34.95 14.12
CA LYS A 113 -36.52 -35.70 13.40
C LYS A 113 -36.42 -37.21 13.61
N GLU A 114 -35.20 -37.73 13.76
CA GLU A 114 -34.96 -39.14 14.10
C GLU A 114 -35.49 -39.50 15.50
N LEU A 115 -35.66 -38.52 16.38
CA LEU A 115 -36.26 -38.69 17.70
C LEU A 115 -37.78 -38.59 17.61
N THR A 116 -38.41 -39.72 17.25
CA THR A 116 -39.85 -39.85 16.99
C THR A 116 -40.75 -39.30 18.10
N TYR A 117 -40.32 -39.36 19.37
CA TYR A 117 -41.07 -38.82 20.50
C TYR A 117 -40.98 -37.29 20.61
N ILE A 118 -39.83 -36.68 20.29
CA ILE A 118 -39.68 -35.20 20.27
C ILE A 118 -40.45 -34.64 19.06
N TYR A 119 -40.22 -35.24 17.89
CA TYR A 119 -40.89 -34.81 16.67
C TYR A 119 -42.41 -35.07 16.73
N GLY A 120 -42.87 -36.15 17.35
CA GLY A 120 -44.29 -36.42 17.56
C GLY A 120 -45.01 -35.40 18.44
N LEU A 121 -44.28 -34.73 19.34
CA LEU A 121 -44.80 -33.69 20.23
C LEU A 121 -44.82 -32.30 19.59
N ILE A 122 -43.67 -31.89 19.04
CA ILE A 122 -43.45 -30.54 18.53
C ILE A 122 -43.86 -30.43 17.05
N GLY A 123 -43.63 -31.49 16.27
CA GLY A 123 -43.89 -31.52 14.83
C GLY A 123 -43.13 -30.45 14.07
N ASP A 124 -43.79 -29.86 13.08
CA ASP A 124 -43.18 -28.85 12.18
C ASP A 124 -42.76 -27.56 12.89
N LYS A 125 -43.31 -27.27 14.09
CA LYS A 125 -42.92 -26.11 14.91
C LYS A 125 -41.46 -26.15 15.35
N LEU A 126 -40.81 -27.30 15.24
CA LEU A 126 -39.40 -27.48 15.58
C LEU A 126 -38.49 -26.52 14.78
N LYS A 127 -38.84 -26.27 13.51
CA LYS A 127 -38.09 -25.35 12.65
C LYS A 127 -38.16 -23.92 13.16
N ASP A 128 -39.34 -23.48 13.61
CA ASP A 128 -39.55 -22.12 14.11
C ASP A 128 -38.81 -21.93 15.44
N ILE A 129 -38.92 -22.90 16.36
CA ILE A 129 -38.22 -22.87 17.66
C ILE A 129 -36.71 -22.71 17.48
N LEU A 130 -36.11 -23.52 16.61
CA LEU A 130 -34.67 -23.46 16.33
C LEU A 130 -34.29 -22.20 15.53
N GLY A 131 -35.17 -21.71 14.64
CA GLY A 131 -34.95 -20.48 13.88
C GLY A 131 -34.88 -19.22 14.75
N THR A 132 -35.51 -19.23 15.93
CA THR A 132 -35.46 -18.11 16.89
C THR A 132 -34.12 -17.98 17.63
N ILE A 133 -33.26 -19.01 17.59
CA ILE A 133 -32.02 -19.04 18.35
C ILE A 133 -30.94 -18.30 17.54
N SER A 134 -30.55 -17.11 18.00
CA SER A 134 -29.55 -16.29 17.29
C SER A 134 -28.10 -16.75 17.50
N ASN A 135 -27.84 -17.60 18.50
CA ASN A 135 -26.47 -17.91 18.90
C ASN A 135 -26.30 -19.38 19.36
N PHE A 136 -25.95 -20.25 18.42
CA PHE A 136 -25.72 -21.69 18.66
C PHE A 136 -24.32 -22.04 19.18
N ILE A 137 -23.57 -21.06 19.69
CA ILE A 137 -22.19 -21.29 20.17
C ILE A 137 -22.17 -22.28 21.35
N THR A 138 -23.28 -22.44 22.08
CA THR A 138 -23.41 -23.40 23.16
C THR A 138 -24.62 -24.30 22.99
N GLN A 139 -24.52 -25.53 23.50
CA GLN A 139 -25.55 -26.56 23.45
C GLN A 139 -26.79 -26.22 24.31
N THR A 140 -26.61 -25.33 25.29
CA THR A 140 -27.60 -24.93 26.29
C THR A 140 -28.86 -24.24 25.71
N PRO A 141 -28.78 -23.21 24.85
CA PRO A 141 -29.95 -22.56 24.27
C PRO A 141 -30.79 -23.50 23.40
N MET A 142 -30.14 -24.37 22.61
CA MET A 142 -30.84 -25.39 21.82
C MET A 142 -31.58 -26.38 22.73
N PHE A 143 -30.90 -26.84 23.79
CA PHE A 143 -31.52 -27.73 24.76
C PHE A 143 -32.73 -27.08 25.44
N GLN A 144 -32.58 -25.85 25.95
CA GLN A 144 -33.65 -25.13 26.65
C GLN A 144 -34.85 -24.86 25.75
N ALA A 145 -34.62 -24.45 24.50
CA ALA A 145 -35.69 -24.16 23.56
C ALA A 145 -36.50 -25.41 23.20
N VAL A 146 -35.82 -26.52 22.87
CA VAL A 146 -36.49 -27.77 22.50
C VAL A 146 -37.17 -28.41 23.71
N TYR A 147 -36.51 -28.43 24.87
CA TYR A 147 -37.06 -29.03 26.08
C TYR A 147 -38.24 -28.21 26.64
N GLY A 148 -38.14 -26.89 26.63
CA GLY A 148 -39.24 -25.99 27.04
C GLY A 148 -40.47 -26.17 26.14
N ALA A 149 -40.28 -26.27 24.82
CA ALA A 149 -41.37 -26.54 23.89
C ALA A 149 -42.01 -27.92 24.11
N CYS A 150 -41.22 -28.95 24.47
CA CYS A 150 -41.77 -30.24 24.88
C CYS A 150 -42.61 -30.15 26.16
N GLN A 151 -42.17 -29.37 27.15
CA GLN A 151 -42.91 -29.17 28.40
C GLN A 151 -44.23 -28.44 28.15
N GLU A 152 -44.21 -27.32 27.43
CA GLU A 152 -45.44 -26.59 27.07
C GLU A 152 -46.41 -27.48 26.28
N ALA A 153 -45.89 -28.30 25.36
CA ALA A 153 -46.70 -29.24 24.61
C ALA A 153 -47.36 -30.28 25.54
N CYS A 154 -46.67 -30.73 26.59
CA CYS A 154 -47.21 -31.68 27.56
C CYS A 154 -48.16 -31.05 28.58
N ASP A 155 -47.93 -29.81 29.01
CA ASP A 155 -48.83 -29.09 29.91
C ASP A 155 -50.17 -28.75 29.22
N SER A 156 -50.17 -28.62 27.89
CA SER A 156 -51.37 -28.41 27.09
C SER A 156 -52.23 -29.67 26.88
N VAL A 157 -51.77 -30.84 27.32
CA VAL A 157 -52.50 -32.11 27.19
C VAL A 157 -53.53 -32.24 28.32
N THR A 158 -54.81 -32.02 28.01
CA THR A 158 -55.92 -32.22 28.96
C THR A 158 -56.42 -33.67 28.94
N ILE A 159 -56.66 -34.25 30.13
CA ILE A 159 -57.22 -35.60 30.32
C ILE A 159 -58.50 -35.77 29.49
N GLY A 160 -58.48 -36.71 28.55
CA GLY A 160 -59.64 -37.11 27.75
C GLY A 160 -59.71 -36.53 26.34
N ASN A 161 -58.78 -35.64 25.95
CA ASN A 161 -58.70 -35.07 24.60
C ASN A 161 -57.32 -35.24 23.94
N GLY A 162 -56.36 -35.82 24.65
CA GLY A 162 -55.03 -36.09 24.13
C GLY A 162 -55.00 -37.37 23.30
N GLY A 163 -55.04 -37.25 21.97
CA GLY A 163 -54.56 -38.32 21.09
C GLY A 163 -53.09 -38.69 21.39
N GLY A 164 -52.38 -39.33 20.46
CA GLY A 164 -51.01 -39.87 20.64
C GLY A 164 -49.93 -39.00 21.34
N LYS A 165 -50.17 -37.69 21.55
CA LYS A 165 -49.39 -36.80 22.43
C LYS A 165 -49.35 -37.21 23.90
N GLU A 166 -50.42 -37.80 24.47
CA GLU A 166 -50.39 -38.35 25.86
C GLU A 166 -49.33 -39.44 26.01
N VAL A 167 -49.18 -40.28 24.97
CA VAL A 167 -48.18 -41.34 24.91
C VAL A 167 -46.78 -40.75 24.84
N TYR A 168 -46.56 -39.71 24.02
CA TYR A 168 -45.27 -39.05 23.93
C TYR A 168 -44.87 -38.33 25.23
N CYS A 169 -45.81 -37.71 25.95
CA CYS A 169 -45.54 -37.05 27.24
C CYS A 169 -45.19 -38.06 28.34
N SER A 170 -45.90 -39.19 28.39
CA SER A 170 -45.59 -40.29 29.31
C SER A 170 -44.17 -40.83 29.07
N ILE A 171 -43.80 -41.03 27.79
CA ILE A 171 -42.46 -41.48 27.41
C ILE A 171 -41.39 -40.44 27.79
N LEU A 172 -41.67 -39.15 27.63
CA LEU A 172 -40.74 -38.07 27.99
C LEU A 172 -40.46 -38.02 29.50
N GLN A 173 -41.48 -38.27 30.32
CA GLN A 173 -41.35 -38.33 31.78
C GLN A 173 -40.65 -39.62 32.25
N GLU A 174 -40.97 -40.78 31.67
CA GLU A 174 -40.36 -42.06 32.04
C GLU A 174 -38.90 -42.17 31.59
N LYS A 175 -38.57 -41.65 30.40
CA LYS A 175 -37.24 -41.77 29.77
C LYS A 175 -36.44 -40.47 29.76
N GLN A 176 -36.70 -39.56 30.69
CA GLN A 176 -36.12 -38.21 30.72
C GLN A 176 -34.59 -38.19 30.53
N ARG A 177 -33.86 -39.14 31.14
CA ARG A 177 -32.39 -39.26 31.01
C ARG A 177 -31.95 -39.62 29.59
N GLU A 178 -32.67 -40.53 28.93
CA GLU A 178 -32.38 -40.95 27.56
C GLU A 178 -32.68 -39.80 26.59
N VAL A 179 -33.82 -39.11 26.78
CA VAL A 179 -34.18 -37.92 26.01
C VAL A 179 -33.11 -36.84 26.15
N PHE A 180 -32.64 -36.57 27.36
CA PHE A 180 -31.61 -35.57 27.63
C PHE A 180 -30.29 -35.90 26.90
N THR A 181 -29.87 -37.16 26.95
CA THR A 181 -28.61 -37.59 26.30
C THR A 181 -28.72 -37.55 24.77
N LYS A 182 -29.84 -37.97 24.20
CA LYS A 182 -30.08 -37.95 22.74
C LYS A 182 -30.21 -36.52 22.20
N LEU A 183 -30.98 -35.67 22.89
CA LEU A 183 -31.09 -34.24 22.56
C LEU A 183 -29.72 -33.56 22.66
N GLY A 184 -28.92 -33.94 23.67
CA GLY A 184 -27.55 -33.49 23.81
C GLY A 184 -26.68 -33.90 22.61
N GLN A 185 -26.68 -35.18 22.23
CA GLN A 185 -25.91 -35.69 21.08
C GLN A 185 -26.30 -35.00 19.77
N ALA A 186 -27.60 -34.82 19.53
CA ALA A 186 -28.10 -34.10 18.35
C ALA A 186 -27.57 -32.66 18.30
N GLY A 187 -27.62 -31.94 19.44
CA GLY A 187 -27.08 -30.59 19.53
C GLY A 187 -25.56 -30.53 19.33
N ALA A 188 -24.80 -31.46 19.91
CA ALA A 188 -23.35 -31.50 19.76
C ALA A 188 -22.93 -31.74 18.30
N LYS A 189 -23.59 -32.67 17.60
CA LYS A 189 -23.35 -32.91 16.18
C LYS A 189 -23.68 -31.69 15.32
N ALA A 190 -24.83 -31.07 15.57
CA ALA A 190 -25.26 -29.87 14.85
C ALA A 190 -24.27 -28.71 15.01
N ILE A 191 -23.82 -28.45 16.25
CA ILE A 191 -22.83 -27.41 16.55
C ILE A 191 -21.49 -27.74 15.88
N THR A 192 -21.09 -29.02 15.85
CA THR A 192 -19.85 -29.44 15.19
C THR A 192 -19.93 -29.18 13.68
N ALA A 193 -21.03 -29.57 13.03
CA ALA A 193 -21.25 -29.31 11.61
C ALA A 193 -21.24 -27.81 11.29
N GLY A 194 -21.93 -27.01 12.10
CA GLY A 194 -21.94 -25.55 11.95
C GLY A 194 -20.57 -24.89 12.16
N ASN A 195 -19.78 -25.36 13.12
CA ASN A 195 -18.43 -24.85 13.34
C ASN A 195 -17.47 -25.22 12.21
N ILE A 196 -17.62 -26.41 11.62
CA ILE A 196 -16.87 -26.82 10.42
C ILE A 196 -17.19 -25.87 9.27
N GLU A 197 -18.49 -25.64 9.00
CA GLU A 197 -18.92 -24.73 7.94
C GLU A 197 -18.40 -23.30 8.18
N LYS A 198 -18.62 -22.76 9.38
CA LYS A 198 -18.13 -21.44 9.79
C LYS A 198 -16.63 -21.31 9.54
N THR A 199 -15.85 -22.29 9.98
CA THR A 199 -14.39 -22.28 9.80
C THR A 199 -14.04 -22.28 8.32
N SER A 200 -14.69 -23.13 7.51
CA SER A 200 -14.42 -23.23 6.08
C SER A 200 -14.73 -21.93 5.31
N VAL A 201 -15.88 -21.30 5.59
CA VAL A 201 -16.28 -20.03 4.97
C VAL A 201 -15.36 -18.91 5.43
N GLN A 202 -15.01 -18.89 6.72
CA GLN A 202 -14.08 -17.91 7.27
C GLN A 202 -12.69 -18.03 6.64
N THR A 203 -12.15 -19.24 6.48
CA THR A 203 -10.83 -19.44 5.86
C THR A 203 -10.81 -18.96 4.41
N VAL A 204 -11.83 -19.32 3.62
CA VAL A 204 -11.93 -18.91 2.21
C VAL A 204 -12.05 -17.38 2.09
N ALA A 205 -12.86 -16.75 2.93
CA ALA A 205 -13.04 -15.31 2.92
C ALA A 205 -11.77 -14.55 3.33
N LEU A 206 -11.06 -15.04 4.37
CA LEU A 206 -9.79 -14.45 4.81
C LEU A 206 -8.69 -14.60 3.75
N GLU A 207 -8.56 -15.76 3.11
CA GLU A 207 -7.62 -15.98 2.01
C GLU A 207 -7.91 -15.03 0.83
N LYS A 208 -9.18 -14.80 0.51
CA LYS A 208 -9.58 -13.85 -0.53
C LYS A 208 -9.23 -12.40 -0.17
N ILE A 209 -9.40 -12.01 1.10
CA ILE A 209 -9.00 -10.69 1.59
C ILE A 209 -7.48 -10.52 1.50
N ASP A 210 -6.72 -11.52 1.94
CA ASP A 210 -5.25 -11.46 1.93
C ASP A 210 -4.69 -11.45 0.50
N THR A 211 -5.19 -12.31 -0.39
CA THR A 211 -4.78 -12.31 -1.81
C THR A 211 -5.10 -11.00 -2.51
N THR A 212 -6.29 -10.43 -2.26
CA THR A 212 -6.66 -9.11 -2.79
C THR A 212 -5.70 -8.04 -2.27
N PHE A 213 -5.39 -8.06 -0.97
CA PHE A 213 -4.47 -7.09 -0.38
C PHE A 213 -3.03 -7.22 -0.91
N LEU A 214 -2.54 -8.45 -1.09
CA LEU A 214 -1.23 -8.71 -1.67
C LEU A 214 -1.11 -8.16 -3.10
N ASN A 215 -2.15 -8.35 -3.93
CA ASN A 215 -2.21 -7.82 -5.29
C ASN A 215 -2.13 -6.29 -5.34
N TYR A 216 -2.65 -5.58 -4.33
CA TYR A 216 -2.53 -4.12 -4.23
C TYR A 216 -1.22 -3.64 -3.57
N SER A 217 -0.62 -4.46 -2.70
CA SER A 217 0.64 -4.11 -2.02
C SER A 217 1.87 -4.26 -2.93
N THR A 218 1.84 -5.16 -3.90
CA THR A 218 2.98 -5.39 -4.82
C THR A 218 3.26 -4.20 -5.76
N PRO A 219 2.26 -3.54 -6.39
CA PRO A 219 2.49 -2.31 -7.16
C PRO A 219 2.96 -1.15 -6.28
N ILE A 220 2.42 -1.02 -5.06
CA ILE A 220 2.82 0.03 -4.10
C ILE A 220 4.29 -0.14 -3.73
N THR A 221 4.71 -1.37 -3.41
CA THR A 221 6.10 -1.68 -3.05
C THR A 221 7.05 -1.44 -4.23
N ALA A 222 6.66 -1.86 -5.44
CA ALA A 222 7.43 -1.58 -6.66
C ALA A 222 7.57 -0.07 -6.93
N SER A 223 6.51 0.72 -6.69
CA SER A 223 6.54 2.18 -6.80
C SER A 223 7.51 2.83 -5.80
N VAL A 224 7.53 2.36 -4.54
CA VAL A 224 8.47 2.84 -3.52
C VAL A 224 9.92 2.53 -3.90
N ILE A 225 10.19 1.31 -4.37
CA ILE A 225 11.52 0.92 -4.86
C ILE A 225 11.94 1.80 -6.05
N ALA A 226 11.04 2.06 -7.00
CA ALA A 226 11.31 2.94 -8.13
C ALA A 226 11.64 4.38 -7.69
N MET A 227 10.92 4.94 -6.71
CA MET A 227 11.24 6.25 -6.15
C MET A 227 12.62 6.28 -5.47
N LEU A 228 12.97 5.24 -4.70
CA LEU A 228 14.30 5.12 -4.07
C LEU A 228 15.43 5.07 -5.11
N ILE A 229 15.23 4.36 -6.22
CA ILE A 229 16.19 4.30 -7.33
C ILE A 229 16.37 5.69 -7.97
N ILE A 230 15.28 6.42 -8.23
CA ILE A 230 15.35 7.78 -8.80
C ILE A 230 16.11 8.73 -7.85
N VAL A 231 15.83 8.67 -6.55
CA VAL A 231 16.53 9.48 -5.53
C VAL A 231 18.01 9.11 -5.48
N LEU A 232 18.38 7.83 -5.52
CA LEU A 232 19.78 7.38 -5.57
C LEU A 232 20.51 7.92 -6.81
N ILE A 233 19.89 7.85 -7.99
CA ILE A 233 20.46 8.39 -9.22
C ILE A 233 20.70 9.91 -9.10
N MET A 234 19.72 10.65 -8.57
CA MET A 234 19.85 12.09 -8.33
C MET A 234 21.01 12.42 -7.38
N VAL A 235 21.19 11.64 -6.30
CA VAL A 235 22.30 11.80 -5.34
C VAL A 235 23.65 11.51 -6.01
N ILE A 236 23.76 10.45 -6.81
CA ILE A 236 24.99 10.11 -7.53
C ILE A 236 25.37 11.22 -8.51
N ILE A 237 24.43 11.69 -9.34
CA ILE A 237 24.65 12.79 -10.28
C ILE A 237 25.07 14.06 -9.53
N TYR A 238 24.39 14.39 -8.43
CA TYR A 238 24.71 15.52 -7.58
C TYR A 238 26.14 15.45 -7.02
N LEU A 239 26.56 14.29 -6.52
CA LEU A 239 27.93 14.08 -6.01
C LEU A 239 28.97 14.24 -7.11
N ILE A 240 28.72 13.72 -8.32
CA ILE A 240 29.60 13.89 -9.48
C ILE A 240 29.73 15.38 -9.85
N LEU A 241 28.61 16.11 -9.95
CA LEU A 241 28.61 17.53 -10.28
C LEU A 241 29.32 18.35 -9.21
N ARG A 242 29.06 18.08 -7.93
CA ARG A 242 29.71 18.74 -6.79
C ARG A 242 31.21 18.49 -6.79
N TYR A 243 31.64 17.27 -7.08
CA TYR A 243 33.04 16.91 -7.21
C TYR A 243 33.72 17.67 -8.37
N ARG A 244 33.08 17.72 -9.55
CA ARG A 244 33.59 18.47 -10.71
C ARG A 244 33.73 19.97 -10.42
N ARG A 245 32.76 20.58 -9.72
CA ARG A 245 32.83 22.00 -9.32
C ARG A 245 34.03 22.27 -8.40
N LYS A 246 34.24 21.45 -7.36
CA LYS A 246 35.40 21.59 -6.48
C LYS A 246 36.72 21.48 -7.25
N LYS A 247 36.83 20.57 -8.21
CA LYS A 247 38.05 20.42 -9.04
C LYS A 247 38.28 21.63 -9.96
N LYS A 248 37.23 22.18 -10.59
CA LYS A 248 37.34 23.43 -11.39
C LYS A 248 37.83 24.60 -10.54
N MET A 249 37.30 24.77 -9.32
CA MET A 249 37.69 25.87 -8.42
C MET A 249 39.16 25.78 -7.98
N LYS A 250 39.65 24.58 -7.64
CA LYS A 250 41.07 24.37 -7.30
C LYS A 250 42.01 24.73 -8.45
N LYS A 251 41.64 24.36 -9.68
CA LYS A 251 42.43 24.74 -10.87
C LYS A 251 42.44 26.26 -11.09
N LYS A 252 41.29 26.94 -10.93
CA LYS A 252 41.21 28.40 -11.08
C LYS A 252 42.13 29.13 -10.10
N LEU A 253 42.18 28.69 -8.83
CA LEU A 253 43.08 29.24 -7.81
C LEU A 253 44.56 29.17 -8.22
N GLN A 254 45.01 28.01 -8.71
CA GLN A 254 46.39 27.81 -9.19
C GLN A 254 46.75 28.75 -10.36
N TYR A 255 45.83 28.96 -11.32
CA TYR A 255 46.09 29.90 -12.43
C TYR A 255 46.13 31.36 -11.99
N THR A 256 45.35 31.76 -10.98
CA THR A 256 45.40 33.13 -10.43
C THR A 256 46.67 33.41 -9.63
N GLU A 257 47.29 32.41 -9.01
CA GLU A 257 48.59 32.57 -8.35
C GLU A 257 49.71 32.75 -9.39
N LEU A 258 49.75 31.91 -10.43
CA LEU A 258 50.75 31.99 -11.51
C LEU A 258 50.70 33.28 -12.34
N LEU A 259 49.58 34.02 -12.32
CA LEU A 259 49.42 35.29 -13.05
C LEU A 259 49.82 36.53 -12.23
N LYS A 260 50.09 36.35 -10.93
CA LYS A 260 50.50 37.43 -10.03
C LYS A 260 52.02 37.52 -9.82
N GLU A 261 52.75 36.45 -10.13
CA GLU A 261 54.21 36.48 -10.36
C GLU A 261 54.53 37.03 -11.76
#